data_AF-A0AA88GKH5-F1
#
_entry.id   AF-A0AA88GKH5-F1
#
_cell.length_a   1.000
_cell.length_b   1.000
_cell.length_c   1.000
_cell.angle_alpha   90.00
_cell.angle_beta   90.00
_cell.angle_gamma   90.00
#
_symmetry.space_group_name_H-M   'P 1'
#
loop_
_entity.id
_entity.type
_entity.pdbx_description
1 polymer ?
#
loop_
_entity_poly.entity_id
_entity_poly.type
_entity_poly.pdbx_seq_one_letter_code
_entity_poly.pdbx_strand_id
1 'polypeptide(L)'
;MSADESHFQAWKNSHEILCLSESHRWNSHATCWQWESGKLPHQVDFNALASDISFRKDIKNNETSKTTTDGASNATDDINFNPLSFTPVPVATLTFAGLNILNAARKSKYLFSAASLTALPAMLLTDVALSLAMAYYEFQKANENAKEYAIELSKELHLLKTQYGKVRVVAHSLGCKHLIEALKLMPLEYRPDEVHLCAPAISEEDAQDILVQGVATKNTFHYYSPNDYLLSYIFPIVSTTGHQALGVHSMKSLHLYANTHSLQVCEHFDGIWVHNMYGQNFYKFAIASQL
;
A
#
# COMPACT_ATOMS: atom_id res chain seq x y z
N MET A 1 -18.58 -5.43 19.82
CA MET A 1 -17.73 -4.79 18.78
C MET A 1 -16.33 -5.34 19.00
N SER A 2 -16.02 -6.47 18.38
CA SER A 2 -14.70 -7.10 18.49
C SER A 2 -13.80 -6.46 17.43
N ALA A 3 -12.78 -5.73 17.88
CA ALA A 3 -11.62 -5.45 17.04
C ALA A 3 -11.07 -6.80 16.57
N ASP A 4 -10.90 -6.95 15.26
CA ASP A 4 -10.55 -8.21 14.63
C ASP A 4 -9.13 -8.64 15.04
N GLU A 5 -9.05 -9.61 15.96
CA GLU A 5 -7.82 -10.23 16.48
C GLU A 5 -6.89 -10.68 15.34
N SER A 6 -7.45 -10.98 14.16
CA SER A 6 -6.69 -11.41 12.98
C SER A 6 -5.77 -10.32 12.44
N HIS A 7 -6.15 -9.04 12.52
CA HIS A 7 -5.35 -7.93 12.03
C HIS A 7 -4.15 -7.65 12.96
N PHE A 8 -4.37 -7.76 14.27
CA PHE A 8 -3.29 -7.69 15.25
C PHE A 8 -2.31 -8.85 15.09
N GLN A 9 -2.81 -10.07 14.80
CA GLN A 9 -1.95 -11.21 14.56
C GLN A 9 -1.20 -11.17 13.23
N ALA A 10 -1.74 -10.55 12.18
CA ALA A 10 -1.01 -10.31 10.95
C ALA A 10 0.15 -9.31 11.17
N TRP A 11 -0.10 -8.22 11.89
CA TRP A 11 0.93 -7.26 12.31
C TRP A 11 1.99 -7.92 13.21
N LYS A 12 1.56 -8.71 14.20
CA LYS A 12 2.47 -9.42 15.10
C LYS A 12 3.31 -10.46 14.36
N ASN A 13 2.74 -11.21 13.43
CA ASN A 13 3.48 -12.24 12.67
C ASN A 13 4.49 -11.61 11.70
N SER A 14 4.16 -10.50 11.03
CA SER A 14 5.12 -9.80 10.18
C SER A 14 6.23 -9.14 11.00
N HIS A 15 5.88 -8.64 12.19
CA HIS A 15 6.83 -8.16 13.19
C HIS A 15 7.74 -9.29 13.70
N GLU A 16 7.21 -10.49 14.01
CA GLU A 16 7.99 -11.65 14.45
C GLU A 16 8.92 -12.16 13.35
N ILE A 17 8.49 -12.23 12.10
CA ILE A 17 9.34 -12.65 10.97
C ILE A 17 10.51 -11.68 10.76
N LEU A 18 10.28 -10.37 10.92
CA LEU A 18 11.32 -9.35 10.68
C LEU A 18 12.22 -9.10 11.90
N CYS A 19 11.67 -9.17 13.10
CA CYS A 19 12.41 -8.95 14.35
C CYS A 19 13.09 -10.22 14.88
N LEU A 20 12.57 -11.42 14.60
CA LEU A 20 13.08 -12.69 15.16
C LEU A 20 13.84 -13.55 14.14
N SER A 21 13.85 -13.19 12.85
CA SER A 21 14.73 -13.84 11.88
C SER A 21 16.20 -13.60 12.24
N GLU A 22 16.94 -14.68 12.52
CA GLU A 22 18.38 -14.64 12.86
C GLU A 22 19.22 -13.93 11.78
N SER A 23 18.75 -13.92 10.54
CA SER A 23 19.41 -13.28 9.40
C SER A 23 19.24 -11.76 9.37
N HIS A 24 18.30 -11.20 10.14
CA HIS A 24 17.95 -9.77 10.06
C HIS A 24 18.43 -8.97 11.28
N ARG A 25 18.57 -9.56 12.49
CA ARG A 25 19.11 -8.88 13.71
C ARG A 25 18.45 -7.53 14.06
N TRP A 26 17.11 -7.44 14.04
CA TRP A 26 16.37 -6.20 14.37
C TRP A 26 15.76 -6.17 15.77
N ASN A 27 16.15 -7.11 16.64
CA ASN A 27 15.46 -7.53 17.88
C ASN A 27 14.82 -6.44 18.77
N SER A 28 15.32 -5.20 18.80
CA SER A 28 14.79 -4.13 19.67
C SER A 28 14.32 -2.85 18.96
N HIS A 29 14.28 -2.79 17.62
CA HIS A 29 14.20 -1.50 16.89
C HIS A 29 13.22 -1.40 15.71
N ALA A 30 12.34 -2.38 15.45
CA ALA A 30 11.48 -2.41 14.25
C ALA A 30 9.97 -2.59 14.54
N THR A 31 9.35 -1.71 15.33
CA THR A 31 7.95 -1.86 15.84
C THR A 31 6.82 -1.36 14.93
N CYS A 32 7.04 -1.15 13.64
CA CYS A 32 6.14 -0.27 12.86
C CYS A 32 6.00 -0.63 11.38
N TRP A 33 6.38 -1.84 10.98
CA TRP A 33 6.15 -2.29 9.61
C TRP A 33 4.82 -3.05 9.51
N GLN A 34 4.04 -2.69 8.49
CA GLN A 34 2.68 -3.16 8.14
C GLN A 34 1.52 -2.67 9.02
N TRP A 35 1.08 -1.43 8.76
CA TRP A 35 -0.36 -1.16 8.72
C TRP A 35 -0.80 -1.39 7.27
N GLU A 36 -1.64 -2.40 7.00
CA GLU A 36 -2.31 -2.53 5.69
C GLU A 36 -3.37 -1.42 5.58
N SER A 37 -2.95 -0.17 5.29
CA SER A 37 -3.85 1.00 5.24
C SER A 37 -4.85 0.96 4.08
N GLY A 38 -4.97 -0.18 3.40
CA GLY A 38 -5.88 -0.45 2.29
C GLY A 38 -6.65 -1.77 2.36
N LYS A 39 -6.56 -2.58 3.43
CA LYS A 39 -7.51 -3.69 3.62
C LYS A 39 -8.54 -3.33 4.68
N LEU A 40 -9.75 -3.01 4.18
CA LEU A 40 -10.94 -2.94 5.03
C LEU A 40 -11.22 -4.35 5.59
N PRO A 41 -11.73 -4.48 6.83
CA PRO A 41 -12.39 -5.71 7.30
C PRO A 41 -13.62 -6.10 6.46
N HIS A 42 -14.01 -5.26 5.50
CA HIS A 42 -15.09 -5.47 4.54
C HIS A 42 -14.63 -5.14 3.11
N GLN A 43 -13.52 -5.71 2.65
CA GLN A 43 -13.38 -5.86 1.20
C GLN A 43 -14.55 -6.71 0.71
N VAL A 44 -15.39 -6.13 -0.16
CA VAL A 44 -16.36 -6.91 -0.92
C VAL A 44 -15.53 -7.81 -1.82
N ASP A 45 -15.40 -9.07 -1.41
CA ASP A 45 -14.82 -10.09 -2.25
C ASP A 45 -15.75 -10.27 -3.46
N PHE A 46 -15.39 -9.68 -4.59
CA PHE A 46 -16.16 -9.79 -5.83
C PHE A 46 -16.15 -11.22 -6.38
N ASN A 47 -15.18 -12.06 -6.00
CA ASN A 47 -15.22 -13.48 -6.31
C ASN A 47 -16.23 -14.19 -5.40
N ALA A 48 -16.31 -13.82 -4.12
CA ALA A 48 -17.39 -14.28 -3.24
C ALA A 48 -18.76 -13.81 -3.77
N LEU A 49 -18.92 -12.55 -4.17
CA LEU A 49 -20.17 -12.01 -4.72
C LEU A 49 -20.56 -12.70 -6.05
N ALA A 50 -19.59 -12.99 -6.93
CA ALA A 50 -19.82 -13.74 -8.16
C ALA A 50 -20.15 -15.22 -7.87
N SER A 51 -19.51 -15.82 -6.86
CA SER A 51 -19.82 -17.18 -6.40
C SER A 51 -21.20 -17.24 -5.74
N ASP A 52 -21.65 -16.19 -5.06
CA ASP A 52 -22.94 -16.11 -4.37
C ASP A 52 -24.08 -15.86 -5.38
N ILE A 53 -23.81 -15.12 -6.47
CA ILE A 53 -24.72 -14.99 -7.63
C ILE A 53 -24.83 -16.32 -8.40
N SER A 54 -23.73 -17.07 -8.49
CA SER A 54 -23.69 -18.40 -9.12
C SER A 54 -24.41 -19.45 -8.27
N PHE A 55 -24.17 -19.44 -6.96
CA PHE A 55 -24.80 -20.29 -5.95
C PHE A 55 -26.31 -20.02 -5.84
N ARG A 56 -26.75 -18.76 -5.90
CA ARG A 56 -28.19 -18.42 -5.98
C ARG A 56 -28.86 -18.89 -7.28
N LYS A 57 -28.09 -19.05 -8.36
CA LYS A 57 -28.56 -19.67 -9.62
C LYS A 57 -28.69 -21.19 -9.49
N ASP A 58 -27.80 -21.82 -8.73
CA ASP A 58 -27.82 -23.26 -8.47
C ASP A 58 -28.87 -23.66 -7.42
N ILE A 59 -29.17 -22.80 -6.43
CA ILE A 59 -30.26 -23.01 -5.45
C ILE A 59 -31.63 -23.04 -6.13
N LYS A 60 -31.85 -22.26 -7.20
CA LYS A 60 -33.10 -22.37 -7.98
C LYS A 60 -33.23 -23.67 -8.77
N ASN A 61 -32.15 -24.43 -8.94
CA ASN A 61 -32.12 -25.67 -9.72
C ASN A 61 -32.01 -26.94 -8.86
N ASN A 62 -31.75 -26.85 -7.56
CA ASN A 62 -31.46 -28.01 -6.71
C ASN A 62 -32.31 -28.11 -5.42
N GLU A 63 -33.60 -27.75 -5.49
CA GLU A 63 -34.59 -28.31 -4.56
C GLU A 63 -34.89 -29.77 -4.91
N THR A 64 -33.91 -30.68 -4.76
CA THR A 64 -34.13 -32.12 -4.53
C THR A 64 -32.80 -32.82 -4.23
N SER A 65 -32.36 -32.81 -2.97
CA SER A 65 -31.90 -34.01 -2.23
C SER A 65 -31.08 -33.62 -0.99
N LYS A 66 -31.39 -34.30 0.11
CA LYS A 66 -30.68 -34.27 1.40
C LYS A 66 -29.40 -35.11 1.33
N THR A 67 -28.44 -34.79 2.22
CA THR A 67 -27.91 -35.59 3.36
C THR A 67 -26.36 -35.63 3.47
N THR A 68 -25.86 -35.16 4.63
CA THR A 68 -24.76 -35.66 5.52
C THR A 68 -23.24 -35.49 5.26
N THR A 69 -22.61 -34.97 6.35
CA THR A 69 -21.34 -35.30 7.06
C THR A 69 -19.96 -34.78 6.60
N ASP A 70 -19.41 -33.93 7.47
CA ASP A 70 -18.10 -33.92 8.16
C ASP A 70 -16.80 -34.30 7.43
N GLY A 71 -15.80 -33.41 7.55
CA GLY A 71 -14.40 -33.73 7.32
C GLY A 71 -13.48 -32.51 7.37
N ALA A 72 -12.79 -32.33 8.51
CA ALA A 72 -11.75 -31.32 8.70
C ALA A 72 -10.47 -31.68 7.91
N SER A 73 -9.85 -30.69 7.29
CA SER A 73 -8.45 -30.77 6.82
C SER A 73 -7.75 -29.42 7.01
N ASN A 74 -6.73 -29.42 7.87
CA ASN A 74 -5.77 -28.34 8.01
C ASN A 74 -4.91 -28.27 6.75
N ALA A 75 -5.03 -27.19 5.98
CA ALA A 75 -4.08 -26.79 4.96
C ALA A 75 -3.36 -25.53 5.45
N THR A 76 -2.05 -25.62 5.60
CA THR A 76 -1.17 -24.47 5.77
C THR A 76 -1.09 -23.74 4.44
N ASP A 77 -1.87 -22.66 4.31
CA ASP A 77 -1.80 -21.77 3.16
C ASP A 77 -0.53 -20.92 3.25
N ASP A 78 0.46 -21.27 2.42
CA ASP A 78 1.55 -20.39 2.05
C ASP A 78 0.96 -19.18 1.31
N ILE A 79 0.79 -18.07 2.01
CA ILE A 79 0.33 -16.79 1.42
C ILE A 79 1.49 -16.22 0.60
N ASN A 80 1.63 -16.74 -0.62
CA ASN A 80 2.50 -16.20 -1.64
C ASN A 80 1.87 -14.89 -2.16
N PHE A 81 2.42 -13.75 -1.76
CA PHE A 81 1.95 -12.43 -2.19
C PHE A 81 2.03 -12.35 -3.71
N ASN A 82 0.87 -12.31 -4.39
CA ASN A 82 0.80 -12.25 -5.83
C ASN A 82 0.91 -10.78 -6.29
N PRO A 83 2.03 -10.35 -6.91
CA PRO A 83 2.25 -8.95 -7.33
C PRO A 83 1.26 -8.47 -8.40
N LEU A 84 0.43 -9.37 -8.94
CA LEU A 84 -0.66 -9.07 -9.87
C LEU A 84 -1.88 -8.42 -9.19
N SER A 85 -1.94 -8.33 -7.85
CA SER A 85 -3.05 -7.66 -7.15
C SER A 85 -3.13 -6.15 -7.42
N PHE A 86 -2.07 -5.56 -7.98
CA PHE A 86 -2.01 -4.16 -8.40
C PHE A 86 -1.92 -3.98 -9.92
N THR A 87 -1.86 -5.06 -10.70
CA THR A 87 -2.04 -4.92 -12.15
C THR A 87 -3.52 -4.72 -12.41
N PRO A 88 -3.96 -3.60 -13.02
CA PRO A 88 -5.34 -3.45 -13.42
C PRO A 88 -5.67 -4.61 -14.34
N VAL A 89 -6.50 -5.54 -13.86
CA VAL A 89 -7.07 -6.59 -14.69
C VAL A 89 -7.94 -5.84 -15.69
N PRO A 90 -7.63 -5.87 -17.00
CA PRO A 90 -8.34 -5.05 -17.96
C PRO A 90 -9.67 -5.75 -18.24
N VAL A 91 -10.63 -5.61 -17.32
CA VAL A 91 -11.87 -6.40 -17.28
C VAL A 91 -12.69 -6.15 -18.54
N ALA A 92 -12.75 -4.91 -19.06
CA ALA A 92 -13.46 -4.68 -20.32
C ALA A 92 -12.72 -5.29 -21.51
N THR A 93 -11.39 -5.16 -21.55
CA THR A 93 -10.55 -5.77 -22.60
C THR A 93 -10.63 -7.30 -22.58
N LEU A 94 -10.58 -7.94 -21.41
CA LEU A 94 -10.70 -9.39 -21.25
C LEU A 94 -12.11 -9.89 -21.56
N THR A 95 -13.15 -9.18 -21.10
CA THR A 95 -14.54 -9.53 -21.40
C THR A 95 -14.80 -9.40 -22.90
N PHE A 96 -14.26 -8.37 -23.56
CA PHE A 96 -14.43 -8.17 -25.00
C PHE A 96 -13.55 -9.09 -25.85
N ALA A 97 -12.32 -9.38 -25.44
CA ALA A 97 -11.49 -10.42 -26.05
C ALA A 97 -12.18 -11.78 -25.94
N GLY A 98 -12.75 -12.10 -24.77
CA GLY A 98 -13.57 -13.30 -24.56
C GLY A 98 -14.79 -13.34 -25.48
N LEU A 99 -15.57 -12.26 -25.57
CA LEU A 99 -16.74 -12.15 -26.46
C LEU A 99 -16.36 -12.22 -27.93
N ASN A 100 -15.25 -11.60 -28.35
CA ASN A 100 -14.76 -11.67 -29.72
C ASN A 100 -14.20 -13.02 -30.07
N ILE A 101 -13.52 -13.72 -29.16
CA ILE A 101 -13.10 -15.12 -29.35
C ILE A 101 -14.33 -16.02 -29.46
N LEU A 102 -15.36 -15.81 -28.61
CA LEU A 102 -16.62 -16.55 -28.68
C LEU A 102 -17.39 -16.29 -29.99
N ASN A 103 -17.42 -15.05 -30.45
CA ASN A 103 -18.06 -14.66 -31.71
C ASN A 103 -17.22 -15.07 -32.93
N ALA A 104 -15.90 -15.07 -32.85
CA ALA A 104 -14.95 -15.55 -33.85
C ALA A 104 -15.08 -17.06 -34.04
N ALA A 105 -15.17 -17.80 -32.93
CA ALA A 105 -15.43 -19.24 -32.92
C ALA A 105 -16.80 -19.57 -33.55
N ARG A 106 -17.78 -18.66 -33.45
CA ARG A 106 -19.11 -18.82 -34.05
C ARG A 106 -19.23 -18.35 -35.50
N LYS A 107 -18.36 -17.46 -36.00
CA LYS A 107 -18.46 -16.88 -37.37
C LYS A 107 -17.07 -16.73 -38.03
N SER A 108 -16.49 -17.84 -38.48
CA SER A 108 -15.12 -17.93 -38.99
C SER A 108 -14.86 -17.38 -40.41
N LYS A 109 -15.45 -16.25 -40.83
CA LYS A 109 -15.10 -15.66 -42.16
C LYS A 109 -14.98 -14.13 -42.27
N TYR A 110 -15.26 -13.35 -41.22
CA TYR A 110 -15.25 -11.87 -41.32
C TYR A 110 -14.55 -11.18 -40.15
N LEU A 111 -13.43 -11.74 -39.69
CA LEU A 111 -12.84 -11.38 -38.39
C LEU A 111 -12.05 -10.06 -38.31
N PHE A 112 -12.03 -9.26 -39.36
CA PHE A 112 -11.45 -7.91 -39.31
C PHE A 112 -12.36 -6.91 -40.01
N SER A 113 -13.59 -6.75 -39.49
CA SER A 113 -14.39 -5.57 -39.80
C SER A 113 -13.72 -4.35 -39.17
N ALA A 114 -13.59 -3.24 -39.90
CA ALA A 114 -12.96 -2.00 -39.46
C ALA A 114 -13.50 -1.43 -38.13
N ALA A 115 -14.70 -1.86 -37.70
CA ALA A 115 -15.27 -1.55 -36.40
C ALA A 115 -14.48 -2.12 -35.20
N SER A 116 -13.73 -3.22 -35.38
CA SER A 116 -12.92 -3.80 -34.29
C SER A 116 -11.61 -3.03 -34.04
N LEU A 117 -11.08 -2.34 -35.05
CA LEU A 117 -9.84 -1.56 -34.94
C LEU A 117 -10.02 -0.21 -34.24
N THR A 118 -11.20 0.41 -34.34
CA THR A 118 -11.52 1.65 -33.62
C THR A 118 -12.04 1.41 -32.20
N ALA A 119 -12.65 0.24 -31.95
CA ALA A 119 -13.17 -0.13 -30.64
C ALA A 119 -12.05 -0.47 -29.63
N LEU A 120 -10.95 -1.10 -30.06
CA LEU A 120 -9.86 -1.50 -29.18
C LEU A 120 -9.19 -0.32 -28.45
N PRO A 121 -8.80 0.79 -29.11
CA PRO A 121 -8.28 1.97 -28.42
C PRO A 121 -9.28 2.59 -27.44
N ALA A 122 -10.56 2.69 -27.82
CA ALA A 122 -11.59 3.24 -26.95
C ALA A 122 -11.78 2.39 -25.68
N MET A 123 -11.69 1.07 -25.78
CA MET A 123 -11.81 0.16 -24.64
C MET A 123 -10.59 0.22 -23.72
N LEU A 124 -9.38 0.23 -24.28
CA LEU A 124 -8.15 0.42 -23.50
C LEU A 124 -8.20 1.75 -22.75
N LEU A 125 -8.64 2.82 -23.40
CA LEU A 125 -8.84 4.12 -22.75
C LEU A 125 -9.87 4.03 -21.62
N THR A 126 -10.95 3.27 -21.81
CA THR A 126 -11.98 3.08 -20.78
C THR A 126 -11.44 2.30 -19.59
N ASP A 127 -10.69 1.21 -19.81
CA ASP A 127 -10.06 0.42 -18.74
C ASP A 127 -9.00 1.23 -17.97
N VAL A 128 -8.17 2.01 -18.67
CA VAL A 128 -7.20 2.92 -18.05
C VAL A 128 -7.91 3.98 -17.23
N ALA A 129 -8.96 4.61 -17.77
CA ALA A 129 -9.74 5.61 -17.05
C ALA A 129 -10.40 5.03 -15.80
N LEU A 130 -10.99 3.83 -15.89
CA LEU A 130 -11.61 3.16 -14.75
C LEU A 130 -10.57 2.80 -13.68
N SER A 131 -9.41 2.28 -14.09
CA SER A 131 -8.31 1.93 -13.19
C SER A 131 -7.76 3.15 -12.46
N LEU A 132 -7.58 4.27 -13.18
CA LEU A 132 -7.17 5.55 -12.59
C LEU A 132 -8.24 6.10 -11.64
N ALA A 133 -9.53 5.99 -11.99
CA ALA A 133 -10.63 6.42 -11.12
C ALA A 133 -10.69 5.61 -9.83
N MET A 134 -10.49 4.28 -9.90
CA MET A 134 -10.41 3.42 -8.71
C MET A 134 -9.18 3.75 -7.87
N ALA A 135 -8.01 3.91 -8.49
CA ALA A 135 -6.79 4.30 -7.79
C ALA A 135 -6.92 5.67 -7.10
N TYR A 136 -7.56 6.64 -7.76
CA TYR A 136 -7.91 7.93 -7.19
C TYR A 136 -8.82 7.77 -5.97
N TYR A 137 -9.91 7.01 -6.10
CA TYR A 137 -10.85 6.78 -5.01
C TYR A 137 -10.18 6.12 -3.80
N GLU A 138 -9.42 5.04 -4.02
CA GLU A 138 -8.70 4.35 -2.95
C GLU A 138 -7.64 5.25 -2.30
N PHE A 139 -6.94 6.07 -3.08
CA PHE A 139 -5.98 7.04 -2.55
C PHE A 139 -6.65 8.11 -1.69
N GLN A 140 -7.80 8.66 -2.12
CA GLN A 140 -8.55 9.64 -1.32
C GLN A 140 -9.09 9.03 -0.03
N LYS A 141 -9.68 7.84 -0.13
CA LYS A 141 -10.16 7.10 1.04
C LYS A 141 -9.05 6.80 2.03
N ALA A 142 -7.89 6.38 1.53
CA ALA A 142 -6.75 6.08 2.38
C ALA A 142 -6.12 7.36 2.99
N ASN A 143 -6.22 8.52 2.31
CA ASN A 143 -5.89 9.82 2.90
C ASN A 143 -6.84 10.23 4.03
N GLU A 144 -8.14 9.99 3.87
CA GLU A 144 -9.14 10.23 4.92
C GLU A 144 -8.88 9.34 6.12
N ASN A 145 -8.70 8.03 5.89
CA ASN A 145 -8.34 7.06 6.93
C ASN A 145 -7.04 7.46 7.65
N ALA A 146 -6.02 7.92 6.90
CA ALA A 146 -4.75 8.35 7.49
C ALA A 146 -4.93 9.49 8.50
N LYS A 147 -5.93 10.35 8.32
CA LYS A 147 -6.29 11.42 9.26
C LYS A 147 -7.19 10.92 10.38
N GLU A 148 -8.20 10.12 10.05
CA GLU A 148 -9.15 9.58 11.03
C GLU A 148 -8.45 8.76 12.10
N TYR A 149 -7.57 7.83 11.69
CA TYR A 149 -6.85 6.95 12.61
C TYR A 149 -5.58 7.57 13.22
N ALA A 150 -5.26 8.83 12.89
CA ALA A 150 -4.04 9.48 13.36
C ALA A 150 -4.02 9.61 14.88
N ILE A 151 -5.19 9.79 15.50
CA ILE A 151 -5.36 9.89 16.95
C ILE A 151 -4.97 8.56 17.60
N GLU A 152 -5.44 7.43 17.09
CA GLU A 152 -5.10 6.09 17.57
C GLU A 152 -3.60 5.85 17.46
N LEU A 153 -3.00 6.10 16.29
CA LEU A 153 -1.57 5.92 16.10
C LEU A 153 -0.73 6.82 17.03
N SER A 154 -1.14 8.08 17.24
CA SER A 154 -0.43 8.99 18.16
C SER A 154 -0.43 8.49 19.61
N LYS A 155 -1.56 7.91 20.06
CA LYS A 155 -1.68 7.31 21.40
C LYS A 155 -0.75 6.11 21.53
N GLU A 156 -0.73 5.22 20.54
CA GLU A 156 0.15 4.05 20.55
C GLU A 156 1.63 4.45 20.55
N LEU A 157 2.02 5.43 19.72
CA LEU A 157 3.40 5.95 19.72
C LEU A 157 3.79 6.56 21.07
N HIS A 158 2.89 7.30 21.72
CA HIS A 158 3.12 7.85 23.04
C HIS A 158 3.28 6.75 24.11
N LEU A 159 2.45 5.71 24.07
CA LEU A 159 2.54 4.56 24.98
C LEU A 159 3.87 3.82 24.79
N LEU A 160 4.25 3.53 23.54
CA LEU A 160 5.54 2.91 23.23
C LEU A 160 6.72 3.76 23.71
N LYS A 161 6.66 5.08 23.51
CA LYS A 161 7.70 6.01 23.96
C LYS A 161 7.83 6.01 25.48
N THR A 162 6.70 6.00 26.19
CA THR A 162 6.66 5.97 27.65
C THR A 162 7.17 4.64 28.20
N GLN A 163 6.82 3.52 27.55
CA GLN A 163 7.17 2.17 27.99
C GLN A 163 8.65 1.85 27.76
N TYR A 164 9.19 2.18 26.59
CA TYR A 164 10.53 1.74 26.18
C TYR A 164 11.58 2.85 26.24
N GLY A 165 11.18 4.11 26.37
CA GLY A 165 12.05 5.29 26.43
C GLY A 165 12.70 5.66 25.09
N LYS A 166 13.02 4.67 24.24
CA LYS A 166 13.56 4.85 22.90
C LYS A 166 12.69 4.16 21.86
N VAL A 167 12.20 4.91 20.87
CA VAL A 167 11.35 4.40 19.80
C VAL A 167 11.88 4.85 18.45
N ARG A 168 12.03 3.90 17.53
CA ARG A 168 12.31 4.13 16.12
C ARG A 168 11.08 3.74 15.31
N VAL A 169 10.69 4.61 14.37
CA VAL A 169 9.56 4.35 13.47
C VAL A 169 10.03 4.29 12.02
N VAL A 170 9.54 3.32 11.26
CA VAL A 170 9.78 3.16 9.83
C VAL A 170 8.41 3.11 9.16
N ALA A 171 8.16 4.04 8.25
CA ALA A 171 6.94 4.11 7.47
C ALA A 171 7.27 4.07 5.99
N HIS A 172 6.32 3.58 5.19
CA HIS A 172 6.45 3.44 3.74
C HIS A 172 5.26 4.04 3.01
N SER A 173 5.50 4.72 1.89
CA SER A 173 4.45 5.21 0.98
C SER A 173 3.39 6.02 1.73
N LEU A 174 2.12 5.62 1.66
CA LEU A 174 1.02 6.29 2.35
C LEU A 174 1.09 6.14 3.89
N GLY A 175 1.76 5.10 4.39
CA GLY A 175 2.04 4.97 5.82
C GLY A 175 2.84 6.15 6.36
N CYS A 176 3.69 6.78 5.52
CA CYS A 176 4.41 8.01 5.90
C CYS A 176 3.45 9.17 6.16
N LYS A 177 2.39 9.30 5.34
CA LYS A 177 1.36 10.32 5.54
C LYS A 177 0.60 10.10 6.83
N HIS A 178 0.15 8.87 7.07
CA HIS A 178 -0.53 8.50 8.32
C HIS A 178 0.33 8.78 9.56
N LEU A 179 1.61 8.41 9.51
CA LEU A 179 2.57 8.74 10.56
C LEU A 179 2.71 10.25 10.76
N ILE A 180 2.85 11.01 9.68
CA ILE A 180 2.95 12.48 9.75
C ILE A 180 1.71 13.09 10.40
N GLU A 181 0.50 12.67 10.01
CA GLU A 181 -0.74 13.16 10.62
C GLU A 181 -0.81 12.81 12.12
N ALA A 182 -0.35 11.62 12.52
CA ALA A 182 -0.26 11.25 13.93
C ALA A 182 0.75 12.10 14.71
N LEU A 183 1.92 12.38 14.13
CA LEU A 183 2.97 13.17 14.78
C LEU A 183 2.60 14.65 14.90
N LYS A 184 1.73 15.18 14.03
CA LYS A 184 1.14 16.53 14.18
C LYS A 184 0.33 16.68 15.47
N LEU A 185 -0.25 15.59 15.97
CA LEU A 185 -1.02 15.57 17.22
C LEU A 185 -0.13 15.43 18.47
N MET A 186 1.17 15.20 18.29
CA MET A 186 2.10 14.94 19.39
C MET A 186 3.06 16.13 19.59
N PRO A 187 3.25 16.60 20.83
CA PRO A 187 4.36 17.49 21.18
C PRO A 187 5.70 16.84 20.86
N LEU A 188 6.70 17.66 20.47
CA LEU A 188 8.01 17.18 20.01
C LEU A 188 8.67 16.22 21.01
N GLU A 189 8.58 16.51 22.31
CA GLU A 189 9.16 15.72 23.40
C GLU A 189 8.62 14.29 23.50
N TYR A 190 7.41 14.03 22.99
CA TYR A 190 6.78 12.71 23.00
C TYR A 190 6.90 11.96 21.67
N ARG A 191 7.47 12.60 20.62
CA ARG A 191 7.67 11.96 19.32
C ARG A 191 8.72 10.84 19.41
N PRO A 192 8.75 9.92 18.42
CA PRO A 192 9.80 8.92 18.32
C PRO A 192 11.19 9.55 18.29
N ASP A 193 12.21 8.80 18.73
CA ASP A 193 13.60 9.24 18.63
C ASP A 193 14.05 9.36 17.19
N GLU A 194 13.64 8.39 16.39
CA GLU A 194 14.09 8.25 15.02
C GLU A 194 12.92 7.88 14.11
N VAL A 195 12.80 8.55 12.98
CA VAL A 195 11.75 8.30 12.01
C VAL A 195 12.36 8.10 10.63
N HIS A 196 12.01 6.99 9.97
CA HIS A 196 12.42 6.64 8.63
C HIS A 196 11.20 6.69 7.70
N LEU A 197 11.22 7.64 6.77
CA LEU A 197 10.18 7.88 5.78
C LEU A 197 10.64 7.30 4.44
N CYS A 198 10.13 6.12 4.07
CA CYS A 198 10.50 5.42 2.85
C CYS A 198 9.50 5.72 1.73
N ALA A 199 9.96 6.24 0.59
CA ALA A 199 9.11 6.61 -0.55
C ALA A 199 7.82 7.36 -0.15
N PRO A 200 7.87 8.49 0.58
CA PRO A 200 6.66 9.06 1.16
C PRO A 200 5.67 9.53 0.08
N ALA A 201 4.43 9.03 0.16
CA ALA A 201 3.32 9.45 -0.70
C ALA A 201 2.62 10.69 -0.13
N ILE A 202 3.39 11.75 0.07
CA ILE A 202 2.95 13.07 0.57
C ILE A 202 3.86 14.13 -0.05
N SER A 203 3.34 15.32 -0.32
CA SER A 203 4.16 16.42 -0.84
C SER A 203 4.91 17.13 0.29
N GLU A 204 5.97 17.86 -0.05
CA GLU A 204 6.75 18.63 0.91
C GLU A 204 5.90 19.72 1.59
N GLU A 205 5.00 20.33 0.82
CA GLU A 205 4.10 21.39 1.25
C GLU A 205 3.08 20.89 2.30
N ASP A 206 2.49 19.71 2.07
CA ASP A 206 1.52 19.09 2.99
C ASP A 206 2.15 18.70 4.34
N ALA A 207 3.45 18.40 4.33
CA ALA A 207 4.24 18.02 5.50
C ALA A 207 5.06 19.17 6.10
N GLN A 208 5.01 20.37 5.51
CA GLN A 208 5.95 21.44 5.84
C GLN A 208 5.85 21.87 7.31
N ASP A 209 4.63 21.93 7.83
CA ASP A 209 4.33 22.28 9.22
C ASP A 209 5.06 21.37 10.22
N ILE A 210 5.01 20.06 10.01
CA ILE A 210 5.63 19.08 10.89
C ILE A 210 7.13 18.96 10.66
N LEU A 211 7.59 19.12 9.41
CA LEU A 211 9.01 19.04 9.05
C LEU A 211 9.81 20.18 9.67
N VAL A 212 9.25 21.40 9.71
CA VAL A 212 9.85 22.55 10.40
C VAL A 212 9.86 22.35 11.92
N GLN A 213 8.78 21.80 12.49
CA GLN A 213 8.72 21.51 13.93
C GLN A 213 9.65 20.35 14.36
N GLY A 214 9.99 19.45 13.44
CA GLY A 214 10.83 18.27 13.66
C GLY A 214 10.00 16.99 13.81
N VAL A 215 10.10 16.07 12.87
CA VAL A 215 9.30 14.82 12.84
C VAL A 215 9.69 13.86 13.99
N ALA A 216 10.96 13.86 14.38
CA ALA A 216 11.51 13.02 15.43
C ALA A 216 12.31 13.84 16.45
N THR A 217 12.50 13.33 17.68
CA THR A 217 13.31 14.05 18.68
C THR A 217 14.80 14.08 18.34
N LYS A 218 15.31 13.03 17.66
CA LYS A 218 16.73 12.94 17.29
C LYS A 218 16.93 13.03 15.80
N ASN A 219 16.54 12.02 15.02
CA ASN A 219 16.86 11.98 13.59
C ASN A 219 15.63 11.61 12.74
N THR A 220 15.47 12.30 11.62
CA THR A 220 14.49 11.95 10.59
C THR A 220 15.22 11.61 9.31
N PHE A 221 15.00 10.42 8.78
CA PHE A 221 15.57 9.96 7.52
C PHE A 221 14.47 9.90 6.46
N HIS A 222 14.68 10.65 5.39
CA HIS A 222 13.84 10.67 4.21
C HIS A 222 14.55 9.90 3.09
N TYR A 223 13.97 8.79 2.66
CA TYR A 223 14.50 7.97 1.58
C TYR A 223 13.67 8.14 0.32
N TYR A 224 14.33 8.56 -0.76
CA TYR A 224 13.69 8.79 -2.05
C TYR A 224 14.43 8.09 -3.19
N SER A 225 13.71 7.86 -4.28
CA SER A 225 14.28 7.37 -5.53
C SER A 225 13.60 8.06 -6.71
N PRO A 226 14.35 8.76 -7.59
CA PRO A 226 13.78 9.34 -8.80
C PRO A 226 13.27 8.29 -9.79
N ASN A 227 13.64 7.01 -9.59
CA ASN A 227 13.19 5.89 -10.40
C ASN A 227 11.86 5.28 -9.88
N ASP A 228 11.25 5.84 -8.83
CA ASP A 228 9.94 5.39 -8.38
C ASP A 228 8.85 5.91 -9.32
N TYR A 229 8.57 5.11 -10.36
CA TYR A 229 7.60 5.43 -11.39
C TYR A 229 6.16 5.53 -10.88
N LEU A 230 5.81 4.74 -9.86
CA LEU A 230 4.47 4.79 -9.27
C LEU A 230 4.22 6.18 -8.68
N LEU A 231 5.15 6.66 -7.85
CA LEU A 231 5.03 7.99 -7.27
C LEU A 231 5.29 9.10 -8.29
N SER A 232 6.09 8.86 -9.32
CA SER A 232 6.39 9.90 -10.32
C SER A 232 5.21 10.20 -11.24
N TYR A 233 4.43 9.17 -11.60
CA TYR A 233 3.33 9.31 -12.57
C TYR A 233 1.95 9.26 -11.94
N ILE A 234 1.71 8.38 -10.97
CA ILE A 234 0.37 8.19 -10.41
C ILE A 234 0.10 9.23 -9.32
N PHE A 235 1.06 9.50 -8.43
CA PHE A 235 0.84 10.43 -7.31
C PHE A 235 0.36 11.83 -7.76
N PRO A 236 0.96 12.49 -8.78
CA PRO A 236 0.50 13.81 -9.20
C PRO A 236 -0.93 13.81 -9.76
N ILE A 237 -1.40 12.67 -10.29
CA ILE A 237 -2.76 12.51 -10.81
C ILE A 237 -3.75 12.34 -9.66
N VAL A 238 -3.36 11.59 -8.61
CA VAL A 238 -4.26 11.29 -7.48
C VAL A 238 -4.20 12.30 -6.35
N SER A 239 -3.12 13.06 -6.26
CA SER A 239 -2.96 14.14 -5.28
C SER A 239 -3.84 15.34 -5.63
N THR A 240 -4.49 15.91 -4.62
CA THR A 240 -5.29 17.13 -4.77
C THR A 240 -4.45 18.36 -5.08
N THR A 241 -3.15 18.34 -4.75
CA THR A 241 -2.26 19.50 -4.88
C THR A 241 -1.50 19.52 -6.20
N GLY A 242 -1.48 18.41 -6.95
CA GLY A 242 -0.67 18.27 -8.17
C GLY A 242 0.85 18.34 -7.94
N HIS A 243 1.30 18.35 -6.68
CA HIS A 243 2.71 18.37 -6.32
C HIS A 243 3.33 16.97 -6.45
N GLN A 244 4.66 16.94 -6.58
CA GLN A 244 5.40 15.69 -6.58
C GLN A 244 5.46 15.09 -5.16
N ALA A 245 5.48 13.77 -5.09
CA ALA A 245 5.68 13.05 -3.83
C ALA A 245 7.11 13.24 -3.34
N LEU A 246 7.30 13.40 -2.03
CA LEU A 246 8.62 13.38 -1.42
C LEU A 246 9.41 12.11 -1.77
N GLY A 247 8.72 10.97 -1.97
CA GLY A 247 9.37 9.72 -2.35
C GLY A 247 10.15 9.71 -3.67
N VAL A 248 10.01 10.73 -4.54
CA VAL A 248 10.71 10.79 -5.84
C VAL A 248 11.86 11.79 -5.90
N HIS A 249 11.97 12.71 -4.94
CA HIS A 249 12.96 13.79 -5.00
C HIS A 249 13.47 14.19 -3.63
N SER A 250 14.65 14.81 -3.56
CA SER A 250 15.13 15.37 -2.30
C SER A 250 14.21 16.50 -1.83
N MET A 251 14.05 16.63 -0.50
CA MET A 251 13.42 17.81 0.12
C MET A 251 14.15 19.09 -0.32
N LYS A 252 13.41 20.07 -0.82
CA LYS A 252 13.94 21.35 -1.32
C LYS A 252 14.38 22.24 -0.16
N SER A 253 13.66 22.18 0.95
CA SER A 253 13.84 23.06 2.11
C SER A 253 14.55 22.37 3.27
N LEU A 254 15.43 21.40 2.98
CA LEU A 254 16.10 20.57 3.98
C LEU A 254 16.79 21.39 5.10
N HIS A 255 17.34 22.56 4.75
CA HIS A 255 17.98 23.48 5.69
C HIS A 255 17.04 24.08 6.74
N LEU A 256 15.73 24.01 6.54
CA LEU A 256 14.70 24.47 7.48
C LEU A 256 14.21 23.35 8.41
N TYR A 257 14.57 22.09 8.12
CA TYR A 257 13.98 20.93 8.77
C TYR A 257 14.90 20.40 9.86
N ALA A 258 14.39 20.36 11.09
CA ALA A 258 15.16 19.94 12.25
C ALA A 258 15.58 18.47 12.12
N ASN A 259 16.88 18.22 12.25
CA ASN A 259 17.49 16.89 12.26
C ASN A 259 17.00 15.95 11.14
N THR A 260 16.77 16.50 9.96
CA THR A 260 16.25 15.75 8.82
C THR A 260 17.34 15.52 7.79
N HIS A 261 17.45 14.28 7.32
CA HIS A 261 18.40 13.83 6.31
C HIS A 261 17.61 13.32 5.11
N SER A 262 17.96 13.78 3.92
CA SER A 262 17.34 13.34 2.66
C SER A 262 18.36 12.52 1.88
N LEU A 263 18.04 11.25 1.67
CA LEU A 263 18.96 10.24 1.14
C LEU A 263 18.38 9.59 -0.12
N GLN A 264 19.15 9.66 -1.21
CA GLN A 264 18.82 8.96 -2.44
C GLN A 264 19.22 7.50 -2.32
N VAL A 265 18.26 6.59 -2.53
CA VAL A 265 18.46 5.14 -2.31
C VAL A 265 18.35 4.32 -3.59
N CYS A 266 18.36 4.96 -4.77
CA CYS A 266 18.15 4.29 -6.05
C CYS A 266 19.18 3.21 -6.37
N GLU A 267 20.40 3.31 -5.83
CA GLU A 267 21.47 2.32 -6.03
C GLU A 267 21.21 0.96 -5.35
N HIS A 268 20.23 0.90 -4.45
CA HIS A 268 19.90 -0.32 -3.70
C HIS A 268 18.75 -1.12 -4.32
N PHE A 269 18.19 -0.66 -5.45
CA PHE A 269 17.07 -1.31 -6.11
C PHE A 269 17.46 -1.81 -7.50
N ASP A 270 17.17 -3.09 -7.74
CA ASP A 270 17.31 -3.70 -9.05
C ASP A 270 15.97 -3.66 -9.78
N GLY A 271 15.90 -2.91 -10.89
CA GLY A 271 14.76 -2.93 -11.81
C GLY A 271 13.79 -1.75 -11.68
N ILE A 272 12.63 -1.92 -12.31
CA ILE A 272 11.65 -0.85 -12.57
C ILE A 272 10.66 -0.69 -11.38
N TRP A 273 10.54 -1.72 -10.54
CA TRP A 273 9.52 -1.80 -9.47
C TRP A 273 10.03 -1.31 -8.11
N VAL A 274 10.68 -0.14 -8.10
CA VAL A 274 11.36 0.42 -6.93
C VAL A 274 10.43 0.59 -5.72
N HIS A 275 9.18 1.04 -5.95
CA HIS A 275 8.24 1.37 -4.86
C HIS A 275 8.02 0.22 -3.87
N ASN A 276 7.92 -1.02 -4.35
CA ASN A 276 7.64 -2.16 -3.47
C ASN A 276 8.90 -2.78 -2.86
N MET A 277 10.09 -2.30 -3.28
CA MET A 277 11.38 -2.87 -2.87
C MET A 277 11.98 -2.19 -1.64
N TYR A 278 11.40 -1.08 -1.15
CA TYR A 278 11.90 -0.38 0.04
C TYR A 278 11.95 -1.29 1.27
N GLY A 279 10.95 -2.14 1.49
CA GLY A 279 10.93 -3.09 2.61
C GLY A 279 12.09 -4.08 2.58
N GLN A 280 12.28 -4.74 1.43
CA GLN A 280 13.31 -5.77 1.25
C GLN A 280 14.72 -5.21 1.31
N ASN A 281 14.91 -3.94 0.91
CA ASN A 281 16.23 -3.31 0.83
C ASN A 281 16.48 -2.31 1.97
N PHE A 282 15.54 -2.14 2.90
CA PHE A 282 15.63 -1.15 3.97
C PHE A 282 16.95 -1.26 4.74
N TYR A 283 17.35 -2.47 5.10
CA TYR A 283 18.59 -2.71 5.83
C TYR A 283 19.84 -2.18 5.10
N LYS A 284 19.86 -2.23 3.76
CA LYS A 284 21.03 -1.82 2.96
C LYS A 284 21.29 -0.32 3.12
N PHE A 285 20.25 0.49 3.00
CA PHE A 285 20.37 1.94 3.11
C PHE A 285 20.22 2.48 4.53
N ALA A 286 19.52 1.78 5.41
CA ALA A 286 19.44 2.16 6.83
C ALA A 286 20.81 2.09 7.50
N ILE A 287 21.62 1.06 7.19
CA ILE A 287 23.00 0.94 7.70
C ILE A 287 23.88 2.07 7.14
N ALA A 288 23.77 2.36 5.84
CA ALA A 288 24.53 3.46 5.22
C ALA A 288 24.18 4.84 5.81
N SER A 289 22.98 4.99 6.39
CA SER A 289 22.52 6.23 7.03
C SER A 289 22.90 6.40 8.51
N GLN A 290 23.56 5.42 9.13
CA GLN A 290 24.09 5.55 10.49
C GLN A 290 25.34 6.45 10.48
N LEU A 291 25.10 7.76 10.48
CA LEU A 291 26.09 8.82 10.69
C LEU A 291 26.54 8.89 12.15
#